data_AF-A0A7V8SZQ9-F1
#
_entry.id   AF-A0A7V8SZQ9-F1
#
_cell.length_a   1.000
_cell.length_b   1.000
_cell.length_c   1.000
_cell.angle_alpha   90.00
_cell.angle_beta   90.00
_cell.angle_gamma   90.00
#
_symmetry.space_group_name_H-M   'P 1'
#
loop_
_entity.id
_entity.type
_entity.pdbx_description
1 polymer ?
#
loop_
_entity_poly.entity_id
_entity_poly.type
_entity_poly.pdbx_seq_one_letter_code
_entity_poly.pdbx_strand_id
1 'polypeptide(L)'
;MPKATEKRHLWQSPLAIFFVALALRLLGVRLFYNSTWNDYRDHLLFGFETGRIARSIVEGRGFGNPISVPSGPTAWLTPVYPYLLAGVFKLWGVYTKTSALVILSC
;
A
#
# COMPACT_ATOMS: atom_id res chain seq x y z
N MET A 1 17.85 46.76 3.39
CA MET A 1 18.12 45.56 4.21
C MET A 1 16.99 44.54 3.99
N PRO A 2 17.16 43.49 3.16
CA PRO A 2 16.05 42.60 2.83
C PRO A 2 15.86 41.50 3.91
N LYS A 3 14.60 41.11 4.07
CA LYS A 3 14.00 40.35 5.18
C LYS A 3 14.59 38.95 5.35
N ALA A 4 15.20 38.69 6.51
CA ALA A 4 15.63 37.35 6.95
C ALA A 4 14.49 36.54 7.62
N THR A 5 13.29 37.10 7.74
CA THR A 5 12.19 36.54 8.56
C THR A 5 11.37 35.46 7.87
N GLU A 6 11.50 35.29 6.54
CA GLU A 6 10.65 34.39 5.74
C GLU A 6 11.14 32.92 5.72
N LYS A 7 12.46 32.70 5.87
CA LYS A 7 13.05 31.35 5.80
C LYS A 7 12.71 30.46 7.01
N ARG A 8 12.51 31.03 8.19
CA ARG A 8 12.20 30.25 9.41
C ARG A 8 10.78 29.67 9.39
N HIS A 9 9.83 30.39 8.79
CA HIS A 9 8.42 30.01 8.77
C HIS A 9 8.14 28.82 7.83
N LEU A 10 8.91 28.71 6.73
CA LEU A 10 8.80 27.59 5.78
C LEU A 10 9.31 26.26 6.38
N TRP A 11 10.35 26.31 7.21
CA TRP A 11 10.95 25.12 7.85
C TRP A 11 10.17 24.61 9.07
N GLN A 12 9.23 25.40 9.59
CA GLN A 12 8.37 25.04 10.73
C GLN A 12 6.91 24.79 10.31
N SER A 13 6.60 24.89 9.02
CA SER A 13 5.24 24.64 8.52
C SER A 13 4.92 23.15 8.60
N PRO A 14 3.91 22.73 9.39
CA PRO A 14 3.54 21.32 9.51
C PRO A 14 3.12 20.72 8.16
N LEU A 15 2.55 21.53 7.26
CA LEU A 15 2.21 21.11 5.89
C LEU A 15 3.46 20.87 5.04
N ALA A 16 4.47 21.73 5.13
CA ALA A 16 5.71 21.53 4.39
C ALA A 16 6.43 20.25 4.87
N ILE A 17 6.46 20.02 6.19
CA ILE A 17 7.01 18.79 6.78
C ILE A 17 6.22 17.57 6.30
N PHE A 18 4.89 17.63 6.29
CA PHE A 18 4.04 16.55 5.80
C PHE A 18 4.34 16.19 4.34
N PHE A 19 4.37 17.17 3.44
CA PHE A 19 4.64 16.90 2.01
C PHE A 19 6.06 16.42 1.76
N VAL A 20 7.05 16.96 2.47
CA VAL A 20 8.44 16.49 2.37
C VAL A 20 8.56 15.04 2.87
N ALA A 21 7.95 14.72 4.01
CA ALA A 21 7.94 13.36 4.55
C ALA A 21 7.21 12.38 3.62
N LEU A 22 6.07 12.77 3.06
CA LEU A 22 5.32 11.98 2.09
C LEU A 22 6.13 11.75 0.81
N ALA A 23 6.78 12.79 0.28
CA ALA A 23 7.64 12.66 -0.90
C ALA A 23 8.83 11.74 -0.65
N LEU A 24 9.51 11.88 0.50
CA LEU A 24 10.60 10.99 0.89
C LEU A 24 10.14 9.54 1.05
N ARG A 25 8.95 9.32 1.63
CA ARG A 25 8.35 7.98 1.76
C ARG A 25 8.07 7.37 0.39
N LEU A 26 7.41 8.10 -0.51
CA LEU A 26 7.13 7.62 -1.87
C LEU A 26 8.40 7.33 -2.67
N LEU A 27 9.43 8.19 -2.52
CA LEU A 27 10.73 7.98 -3.15
C LEU A 27 11.42 6.72 -2.60
N GLY A 28 11.38 6.52 -1.28
CA GLY A 28 11.89 5.31 -0.64
C GLY A 28 11.19 4.05 -1.15
N VAL A 29 9.86 4.07 -1.25
CA VAL A 29 9.10 2.95 -1.84
C VAL A 29 9.52 2.72 -3.30
N ARG A 30 9.67 3.78 -4.10
CA ARG A 30 10.07 3.61 -5.51
C ARG A 30 11.46 2.99 -5.67
N LEU A 31 12.40 3.33 -4.80
CA LEU A 31 13.80 2.89 -4.91
C LEU A 31 14.03 1.52 -4.26
N PHE A 32 13.50 1.29 -3.06
CA PHE A 32 13.81 0.12 -2.24
C PHE A 32 12.81 -1.03 -2.40
N TYR A 33 11.56 -0.75 -2.79
CA TYR A 33 10.52 -1.78 -2.92
C TYR A 33 10.52 -2.50 -4.28
N ASN A 34 11.61 -2.43 -5.05
CA ASN A 34 11.71 -3.12 -6.34
C ASN A 34 11.59 -4.66 -6.22
N SER A 35 11.96 -5.24 -5.09
CA SER A 35 11.94 -6.70 -4.88
C SER A 35 10.56 -7.26 -4.52
N THR A 36 9.61 -6.42 -4.12
CA THR A 36 8.25 -6.83 -3.70
C THR A 36 7.32 -7.05 -4.89
N TRP A 37 7.69 -6.53 -6.07
CA TRP A 37 7.03 -6.78 -7.36
C TRP A 37 7.42 -8.10 -7.99
N ASN A 38 8.34 -8.84 -7.37
CA ASN A 38 8.80 -10.11 -7.89
C ASN A 38 7.64 -11.12 -7.78
N ASP A 39 7.38 -11.88 -8.84
CA ASP A 39 6.38 -12.96 -8.92
C ASP A 39 6.72 -14.16 -8.01
N TYR A 40 7.45 -13.93 -6.92
CA TYR A 40 7.83 -14.96 -5.97
C TYR A 40 6.57 -15.50 -5.26
N ARG A 41 6.21 -16.75 -5.60
CA ARG A 41 5.02 -17.48 -5.10
C ARG A 41 3.70 -16.70 -5.23
N ASP A 42 3.39 -16.23 -6.43
CA ASP A 42 2.12 -15.52 -6.74
C ASP A 42 1.91 -14.25 -5.89
N HIS A 43 2.86 -13.33 -5.93
CA HIS A 43 2.78 -12.03 -5.25
C HIS A 43 2.64 -12.12 -3.71
N LEU A 44 3.17 -13.19 -3.10
CA LEU A 44 3.08 -13.39 -1.65
C LEU A 44 3.73 -12.25 -0.86
N LEU A 45 4.76 -11.59 -1.42
CA LEU A 45 5.38 -10.43 -0.78
C LEU A 45 4.51 -9.16 -0.86
N PHE A 46 3.46 -9.14 -1.68
CA PHE A 46 2.49 -8.05 -1.81
C PHE A 46 1.44 -8.12 -0.69
N GLY A 47 1.89 -8.03 0.57
CA GLY A 47 1.00 -8.03 1.73
C GLY A 47 0.55 -9.43 2.18
N PHE A 48 1.28 -10.48 1.83
CA PHE A 48 1.11 -11.85 2.33
C PHE A 48 -0.33 -12.34 2.26
N GLU A 49 -0.84 -12.99 3.32
CA GLU A 49 -2.19 -13.52 3.37
C GLU A 49 -3.25 -12.42 3.20
N THR A 50 -2.97 -11.20 3.68
CA THR A 50 -3.89 -10.07 3.56
C THR A 50 -4.12 -9.70 2.09
N GLY A 51 -3.04 -9.57 1.32
CA GLY A 51 -3.10 -9.27 -0.11
C GLY A 51 -3.85 -10.35 -0.88
N ARG A 52 -3.71 -11.61 -0.47
CA ARG A 52 -4.39 -12.75 -1.12
C ARG A 52 -5.88 -12.82 -0.78
N ILE A 53 -6.27 -12.53 0.45
CA ILE A 53 -7.69 -12.37 0.81
C ILE A 53 -8.30 -11.21 0.03
N ALA A 54 -7.62 -10.06 -0.05
CA ALA A 54 -8.08 -8.91 -0.82
C ALA A 54 -8.27 -9.24 -2.31
N ARG A 55 -7.32 -9.97 -2.91
CA ARG A 55 -7.47 -10.51 -4.27
C ARG A 55 -8.68 -11.44 -4.39
N SER A 56 -8.86 -12.38 -3.46
CA SER A 56 -9.99 -13.33 -3.46
C SER A 56 -11.35 -12.59 -3.43
N ILE A 57 -11.43 -11.50 -2.67
CA ILE A 57 -12.63 -10.65 -2.61
C ILE A 57 -12.88 -9.97 -3.97
N VAL A 58 -11.85 -9.36 -4.58
CA VAL A 58 -11.97 -8.68 -5.88
C VAL A 58 -12.29 -9.65 -7.02
N GLU A 59 -11.74 -10.87 -6.97
CA GLU A 59 -11.99 -11.95 -7.94
C GLU A 59 -13.36 -12.63 -7.74
N GLY A 60 -14.17 -12.19 -6.77
CA GLY A 60 -15.52 -12.72 -6.54
C GLY A 60 -15.57 -14.08 -5.84
N ARG A 61 -14.44 -14.55 -5.28
CA ARG A 61 -14.38 -15.81 -4.51
C ARG A 61 -14.71 -15.63 -3.03
N GLY A 62 -15.05 -14.41 -2.61
CA GLY A 62 -15.38 -14.07 -1.23
C GLY A 62 -14.15 -13.94 -0.33
N PHE A 63 -14.41 -13.79 0.97
CA PHE A 63 -13.37 -13.64 2.00
C PHE A 63 -12.71 -15.00 2.29
N GLY A 64 -11.57 -15.26 1.64
CA GLY A 64 -10.98 -16.60 1.61
C GLY A 64 -9.60 -16.66 0.98
N ASN A 65 -9.09 -17.89 0.84
CA ASN A 65 -7.85 -18.23 0.14
C ASN A 65 -6.59 -17.48 0.65
N PRO A 66 -6.25 -17.48 1.96
CA PRO A 66 -5.09 -16.76 2.49
C PRO A 66 -3.75 -17.33 2.05
N ILE A 67 -3.67 -18.63 1.75
CA ILE A 67 -2.44 -19.36 1.33
C ILE A 67 -2.42 -19.70 -0.16
N SER A 68 -1.24 -19.92 -0.76
CA SER A 68 -1.01 -20.01 -2.24
C SER A 68 -2.02 -20.88 -3.01
N VAL A 69 -2.62 -21.88 -2.36
CA VAL A 69 -3.65 -22.77 -2.91
C VAL A 69 -5.07 -22.29 -2.61
N PRO A 70 -6.08 -22.59 -3.45
CA PRO A 70 -7.47 -22.32 -3.14
C PRO A 70 -7.92 -23.12 -1.91
N SER A 71 -7.94 -22.48 -0.74
CA SER A 71 -8.30 -23.11 0.54
C SER A 71 -9.75 -22.85 0.95
N GLY A 72 -10.49 -22.02 0.21
CA GLY A 72 -11.87 -21.65 0.50
C GLY A 72 -12.01 -20.50 1.53
N PRO A 73 -13.20 -20.34 2.12
CA PRO A 73 -13.49 -19.28 3.09
C PRO A 73 -12.53 -19.28 4.28
N THR A 74 -12.23 -18.11 4.83
CA THR A 74 -11.25 -17.99 5.93
C THR A 74 -11.69 -17.03 7.02
N ALA A 75 -11.13 -17.21 8.21
CA ALA A 75 -11.21 -16.27 9.34
C ALA A 75 -9.81 -15.84 9.80
N TRP A 76 -8.80 -15.94 8.92
CA TRP A 76 -7.39 -15.72 9.25
C TRP A 76 -7.08 -14.30 9.72
N LEU A 77 -7.79 -13.30 9.21
CA LEU A 77 -7.58 -11.88 9.51
C LEU A 77 -8.89 -11.20 9.86
N THR A 78 -8.79 -10.10 10.62
CA THR A 78 -9.92 -9.21 10.83
C THR A 78 -10.39 -8.64 9.49
N PRO A 79 -11.70 -8.50 9.26
CA PRO A 79 -12.22 -8.26 7.92
C PRO A 79 -11.96 -6.84 7.40
N VAL A 80 -11.85 -5.85 8.28
CA VAL A 80 -11.79 -4.43 7.90
C VAL A 80 -10.61 -4.13 6.98
N TYR A 81 -9.41 -4.57 7.34
CA TYR A 81 -8.21 -4.25 6.57
C TYR A 81 -8.16 -4.94 5.19
N PRO A 82 -8.45 -6.26 5.04
CA PRO A 82 -8.58 -6.89 3.72
C PRO A 82 -9.64 -6.26 2.82
N TYR A 83 -10.77 -5.79 3.36
CA TYR A 83 -11.79 -5.10 2.55
C TYR A 83 -11.33 -3.72 2.08
N LEU A 84 -10.61 -2.97 2.90
CA LEU A 84 -9.97 -1.72 2.48
C LEU A 84 -8.98 -1.96 1.33
N LEU A 85 -8.14 -2.99 1.47
CA LEU A 85 -7.18 -3.38 0.45
C LEU A 85 -7.87 -3.85 -0.85
N ALA A 86 -8.96 -4.60 -0.73
CA ALA A 86 -9.78 -5.00 -1.87
C ALA A 86 -10.37 -3.78 -2.60
N GLY A 87 -10.74 -2.73 -1.86
CA GLY A 87 -11.15 -1.44 -2.44
C GLY A 87 -10.03 -0.80 -3.27
N VAL A 88 -8.80 -0.77 -2.75
CA VAL A 88 -7.64 -0.26 -3.49
C VAL A 88 -7.40 -1.10 -4.75
N PHE A 89 -7.44 -2.42 -4.65
CA PHE A 89 -7.26 -3.33 -5.79
C PHE A 89 -8.35 -3.17 -6.86
N LYS A 90 -9.58 -2.86 -6.47
CA LYS A 90 -10.67 -2.60 -7.42
C LYS A 90 -10.47 -1.31 -8.22
N LEU A 91 -9.84 -0.30 -7.63
CA LEU A 91 -9.59 1.00 -8.27
C LEU A 91 -8.30 1.03 -9.09
N TRP A 92 -7.23 0.41 -8.57
CA TRP A 92 -5.87 0.56 -9.11
C TRP A 92 -5.31 -0.73 -9.70
N GLY A 93 -6.04 -1.85 -9.59
CA GLY A 93 -5.67 -3.17 -10.08
C GLY A 93 -5.05 -4.07 -9.01
N VAL A 94 -5.23 -5.39 -9.15
CA VAL A 94 -4.68 -6.40 -8.23
C VAL A 94 -3.17 -6.49 -8.43
N TYR A 95 -2.42 -6.37 -7.33
CA TYR A 95 -0.95 -6.45 -7.31
C TYR A 95 -0.18 -5.48 -8.22
N THR A 96 -0.79 -4.35 -8.56
CA THR A 96 -0.17 -3.35 -9.43
C THR A 96 0.76 -2.39 -8.69
N LYS A 97 1.64 -1.73 -9.47
CA LYS A 97 2.54 -0.68 -8.96
C LYS A 97 1.84 0.47 -8.27
N THR A 98 0.72 0.87 -8.83
CA THR A 98 -0.14 1.91 -8.28
C THR A 98 -0.79 1.47 -6.97
N SER A 99 -1.30 0.24 -6.87
CA SER A 99 -1.90 -0.28 -5.63
C SER A 99 -0.91 -0.28 -4.47
N ALA A 100 0.33 -0.74 -4.65
CA ALA A 100 1.28 -0.75 -3.53
C ALA A 100 1.73 0.66 -3.13
N LEU A 101 1.86 1.59 -4.09
CA LEU A 101 2.13 3.00 -3.76
C LEU A 101 1.00 3.61 -2.93
N VAL A 102 -0.26 3.37 -3.30
CA VAL A 102 -1.42 3.85 -2.54
C VAL A 102 -1.42 3.26 -1.13
N ILE A 103 -1.23 1.95 -1.00
CA ILE A 103 -1.21 1.25 0.30
C ILE A 103 -0.08 1.78 1.20
N LEU A 104 1.12 2.01 0.65
CA LEU A 104 2.29 2.47 1.42
C LEU A 104 2.32 3.99 1.65
N SER A 105 1.41 4.73 1.03
CA SER A 105 1.32 6.20 1.18
C SER A 105 0.43 6.66 2.34
N CYS A 106 -0.47 5.79 2.82
CA CYS A 106 -1.24 5.99 4.04
C CYS A 106 -0.43 5.60 5.29
#